data_AF-A0AAV2IRE8-F1
#
_entry.id   AF-A0AAV2IRE8-F1
#
_cell.length_a   1.000
_cell.length_b   1.000
_cell.length_c   1.000
_cell.angle_alpha   90.00
_cell.angle_beta   90.00
_cell.angle_gamma   90.00
#
_symmetry.space_group_name_H-M   'P 1'
#
loop_
_entity.id
_entity.type
_entity.pdbx_description
1 polymer ?
#
loop_
_entity_poly.entity_id
_entity_poly.type
_entity_poly.pdbx_seq_one_letter_code
_entity_poly.pdbx_strand_id
1 'polypeptide(L)' 'MCPGVSIAKKELLGLTVGLLSKFHFSAPVVEGKEVPPSLVGVVGLTNAPLPFKQCVQLV' A
#
# COMPACT_ATOMS: atom_id res chain seq x y z
N MET A 1 -16.79 -0.40 -19.03
CA MET A 1 -15.63 -1.33 -19.19
C MET A 1 -14.37 -0.48 -19.19
N CYS A 2 -13.34 -0.83 -18.39
CA CYS A 2 -12.12 -0.02 -18.29
C CYS A 2 -11.13 -0.41 -19.41
N PRO A 3 -10.79 0.49 -20.36
CA PRO A 3 -9.88 0.17 -21.45
C PRO A 3 -8.45 -0.14 -20.95
N GLY A 4 -8.05 0.41 -19.80
CA GLY A 4 -6.73 0.20 -19.19
C GLY A 4 -6.58 -1.09 -18.37
N VAL A 5 -7.59 -1.97 -18.30
CA VAL A 5 -7.59 -3.11 -17.37
C VAL A 5 -6.38 -4.03 -17.54
N SER A 6 -5.95 -4.27 -18.78
CA SER A 6 -4.81 -5.15 -19.07
C SER A 6 -3.48 -4.53 -18.63
N ILE A 7 -3.35 -3.21 -18.71
CA ILE A 7 -2.15 -2.48 -18.27
C ILE A 7 -2.14 -2.44 -16.74
N ALA A 8 -3.24 -2.04 -16.11
CA ALA A 8 -3.37 -1.98 -14.65
C ALA A 8 -3.04 -3.32 -13.98
N LYS A 9 -3.48 -4.45 -14.56
CA LYS A 9 -3.14 -5.79 -14.04
C LYS A 9 -1.64 -6.07 -14.06
N LYS A 10 -0.95 -5.68 -15.15
CA LYS A 10 0.50 -5.89 -15.28
C LYS A 10 1.27 -5.00 -14.31
N GLU A 11 0.87 -3.73 -14.19
CA GLU A 11 1.50 -2.77 -13.27
C GLU A 11 1.31 -3.18 -11.81
N LEU A 12 0.07 -3.53 -11.42
CA LEU A 12 -0.20 -4.00 -10.06
C LEU A 12 0.63 -5.24 -9.73
N LEU A 13 0.68 -6.24 -10.61
CA LEU A 13 1.48 -7.44 -10.37
C LEU A 13 2.98 -7.11 -10.27
N GLY A 14 3.51 -6.36 -11.23
CA GLY A 14 4.94 -6.03 -11.29
C GLY A 14 5.40 -5.19 -10.10
N LEU A 15 4.64 -4.16 -9.74
CA LEU A 15 4.96 -3.29 -8.60
C LEU A 15 4.80 -4.04 -7.28
N THR A 16 3.71 -4.79 -7.08
CA THR A 16 3.50 -5.54 -5.84
C THR A 16 4.58 -6.60 -5.64
N VAL A 17 4.88 -7.42 -6.65
CA VAL A 17 5.94 -8.43 -6.54
C VAL A 17 7.31 -7.77 -6.41
N GLY A 18 7.59 -6.72 -7.18
CA GLY A 18 8.87 -6.01 -7.12
C GLY A 18 9.15 -5.38 -5.75
N LEU A 19 8.12 -4.84 -5.09
CA LEU A 19 8.23 -4.30 -3.74
C LEU A 19 8.34 -5.41 -2.69
N LEU A 20 7.42 -6.38 -2.70
CA LEU A 20 7.36 -7.41 -1.65
C LEU A 20 8.48 -8.45 -1.73
N SER A 21 9.12 -8.62 -2.89
CA SER A 21 10.29 -9.50 -3.03
C SER A 21 11.57 -8.92 -2.42
N LYS A 22 11.63 -7.60 -2.21
CA LYS A 22 12.82 -6.89 -1.74
C LYS A 22 12.64 -6.24 -0.38
N PHE A 23 11.41 -5.89 -0.03
CA PHE A 23 11.14 -5.11 1.15
C PHE A 23 10.15 -5.79 2.07
N HIS A 24 10.44 -5.73 3.36
CA HIS A 24 9.52 -6.04 4.43
C HIS A 24 8.83 -4.75 4.87
N PHE A 25 7.50 -4.75 4.82
CA PHE A 25 6.65 -3.62 5.23
C PHE A 25 6.04 -3.90 6.60
N SER A 26 6.14 -2.95 7.51
CA SER A 26 5.54 -3.06 8.85
C SER A 26 4.89 -1.75 9.31
N ALA A 27 4.03 -1.86 10.33
CA ALA A 27 3.46 -0.71 11.00
C ALA A 27 4.56 0.05 11.76
N PRO A 28 4.52 1.39 11.78
CA PRO A 28 5.43 2.17 12.62
C PRO A 28 5.16 1.89 14.10
N VAL A 29 6.24 1.89 14.89
CA VAL A 29 6.17 1.82 16.35
C VAL A 29 6.28 3.24 16.91
N VAL A 30 5.23 3.69 17.59
CA VAL A 30 5.18 5.00 18.27
C VAL A 30 4.96 4.73 19.75
N GLU A 31 5.84 5.29 20.60
CA GLU A 31 5.78 5.07 22.06
C GLU A 31 5.72 3.59 22.47
N GLY A 32 6.44 2.73 21.74
CA GLY A 32 6.50 1.29 22.01
C GLY A 32 5.27 0.49 21.56
N LYS A 33 4.31 1.11 20.87
CA LYS A 33 3.12 0.43 20.32
C LYS A 33 3.11 0.48 18.80
N GLU A 34 2.72 -0.62 18.18
CA GLU A 34 2.43 -0.65 16.74
C GLU A 34 1.19 0.19 16.45
N VAL A 35 1.31 1.08 15.46
CA VAL A 35 0.22 1.94 15.01
C VAL A 35 -0.17 1.52 13.59
N PRO A 36 -1.15 0.62 13.42
CA PRO A 36 -1.59 0.20 12.10
C PRO A 36 -2.33 1.34 11.38
N PRO A 37 -2.30 1.37 10.04
CA PRO A 37 -3.06 2.34 9.26
C PRO A 37 -4.57 2.14 9.45
N SER A 38 -5.32 3.23 9.41
CA SER A 38 -6.79 3.17 9.39
C SER A 38 -7.28 2.47 8.12
N LEU A 39 -8.29 1.62 8.26
CA LEU A 39 -8.98 0.98 7.13
C LEU A 39 -10.09 1.87 6.53
N VAL A 40 -10.31 3.05 7.11
CA VAL A 40 -11.29 4.01 6.62
C VAL A 40 -10.72 4.72 5.38
N GLY A 41 -11.50 4.72 4.30
CA GLY A 41 -11.20 5.46 3.08
C GLY A 41 -11.80 6.87 3.09
N VAL A 42 -11.18 7.78 2.34
CA VAL A 42 -11.73 9.09 2.00
C VAL A 42 -12.63 8.94 0.78
N VAL A 43 -13.89 9.31 0.92
CA VAL A 43 -14.88 9.26 -0.18
C VAL A 43 -14.61 10.39 -1.17
N GLY A 44 -14.41 10.04 -2.43
CA GLY A 44 -14.21 10.98 -3.55
C GLY A 44 -14.54 10.31 -4.89
N LEU A 45 -13.94 10.80 -5.99
CA LEU A 45 -14.06 10.14 -7.31
C LEU A 45 -13.51 8.70 -7.29
N THR A 46 -12.56 8.43 -6.40
CA THR A 46 -12.06 7.10 -6.03
C THR A 46 -12.00 6.98 -4.51
N ASN A 47 -11.98 5.75 -3.98
CA ASN A 47 -11.80 5.50 -2.54
C ASN A 47 -10.32 5.33 -2.22
N ALA A 48 -9.69 6.39 -1.71
CA ALA A 48 -8.30 6.37 -1.28
C ALA A 48 -8.19 6.16 0.25
N PRO A 49 -7.11 5.55 0.78
CA PRO A 49 -6.91 5.45 2.22
C PRO A 49 -6.63 6.82 2.85
N LEU A 50 -6.88 6.95 4.16
CA LEU A 50 -6.38 8.09 4.95
C LEU A 50 -4.84 8.12 4.93
N PRO A 51 -4.20 9.30 5.07
CA PRO A 51 -2.74 9.39 5.14
C PRO A 51 -2.15 8.48 6.23
N PHE A 52 -1.17 7.66 5.87
CA PHE A 52 -0.49 6.74 6.78
C PHE A 52 1.02 6.69 6.50
N LYS A 53 1.78 6.19 7.49
CA LYS A 53 3.20 5.88 7.35
C LYS A 53 3.41 4.37 7.50
N GLN A 54 4.43 3.84 6.84
CA GLN A 54 4.89 2.47 6.99
C GLN A 54 6.41 2.46 7.13
N CYS A 55 6.92 1.49 7.90
CA CYS A 55 8.33 1.18 7.91
C CYS A 55 8.64 0.22 6.75
N VAL A 56 9.75 0.45 6.07
CA VAL A 56 10.20 -0.34 4.93
C VAL A 56 11.65 -0.74 5.18
N GLN A 57 11.93 -2.04 5.16
CA GLN A 57 13.26 -2.59 5.39
C GLN A 57 13.65 -3.47 4.20
N LEU A 58 14.90 -3.38 3.75
CA LEU A 58 15.43 -4.29 2.73
C LEU A 58 15.59 -5.69 3.33
N VAL A 59 15.13 -6.72 2.62
CA VAL A 59 15.26 -8.14 2.97
C VAL A 59 16.53 -8.73 2.36
#